data_AF-E9RSR0-F1
#
_entry.id   AF-E9RSR0-F1
#
_cell.length_a   1.000
_cell.length_b   1.000
_cell.length_c   1.000
_cell.angle_alpha   90.00
_cell.angle_beta   90.00
_cell.angle_gamma   90.00
#
_symmetry.space_group_name_H-M   'P 1'
#
loop_
_entity.id
_entity.type
_entity.pdbx_description
1 polymer ?
#
loop_
_entity_poly.entity_id
_entity_poly.type
_entity_poly.pdbx_seq_one_letter_code
_entity_poly.pdbx_strand_id
1 'polypeptide(L)'
;MGGIPAARYIRLLCIPFFFLLLSTLTVVINFSKTPLSGYAICLGTFYITAGKDTILFAVQIFCTAFGAVSCLYFLSLSTPMTDLIAVLERLHCPSLFIELMLLIYRFLFVLAELASSISTAQKARLGNRNFRTSFSSFGALLSVLFIRAIQKSGRLYDAMESRCYDGTIRVLHQQYPVKKKELFLCIGYELLLLYFSWKGLP
;
A
#
# COMPACT_ATOMS: atom_id res chain seq x y z
N MET A 1 19.18 8.67 -5.94
CA MET A 1 18.04 7.77 -5.63
C MET A 1 16.86 8.65 -5.29
N GLY A 2 15.68 8.35 -5.87
CA GLY A 2 14.55 9.27 -6.12
C GLY A 2 14.42 10.43 -5.13
N GLY A 3 14.43 11.67 -5.62
CA GLY A 3 14.66 12.93 -4.90
C GLY A 3 13.67 13.30 -3.78
N ILE A 4 13.35 12.34 -2.93
CA ILE A 4 12.49 12.46 -1.77
C ILE A 4 13.40 12.80 -0.60
N PRO A 5 13.12 13.88 0.13
CA PRO A 5 13.90 14.22 1.31
C PRO A 5 13.81 13.08 2.33
N ALA A 6 14.95 12.63 2.84
CA ALA A 6 15.04 11.53 3.80
C ALA A 6 14.13 11.73 5.03
N ALA A 7 13.91 12.98 5.44
CA ALA A 7 12.98 13.34 6.50
C ALA A 7 11.51 12.92 6.21
N ARG A 8 11.05 13.02 4.96
CA ARG A 8 9.68 12.59 4.58
C ARG A 8 9.56 11.07 4.61
N TYR A 9 10.60 10.36 4.16
CA TYR A 9 10.66 8.91 4.21
C TYR A 9 10.64 8.38 5.65
N ILE A 10 11.46 8.95 6.54
CA ILE A 10 11.49 8.57 7.96
C ILE A 10 10.14 8.86 8.63
N ARG A 11 9.51 10.01 8.34
CA ARG A 11 8.19 10.33 8.89
C ARG A 11 7.11 9.34 8.47
N LEU A 12 7.15 8.85 7.22
CA LEU A 12 6.23 7.81 6.74
C LEU A 12 6.48 6.47 7.46
N LEU A 13 7.74 6.09 7.65
CA LEU A 13 8.12 4.86 8.35
C LEU A 13 7.82 4.88 9.87
N CYS A 14 7.63 6.04 10.49
CA CYS A 14 7.24 6.12 11.90
C CYS A 14 5.91 5.41 12.17
N ILE A 15 4.92 5.52 11.27
CA ILE A 15 3.59 4.91 11.44
C ILE A 15 3.68 3.37 11.56
N PRO A 16 4.27 2.62 10.60
CA PRO A 16 4.42 1.18 10.71
C PRO A 16 5.40 0.78 11.83
N PHE A 17 6.40 1.61 12.14
CA PHE A 17 7.31 1.33 13.26
C PHE A 17 6.55 1.23 14.58
N PHE A 18 5.73 2.23 14.93
CA PHE A 18 4.94 2.19 16.17
C PHE A 18 3.92 1.07 16.17
N PHE A 19 3.30 0.79 15.03
CA PHE A 19 2.35 -0.31 14.88
C PHE A 19 3.02 -1.68 15.11
N LEU A 20 4.18 -1.92 14.47
CA LEU A 20 4.94 -3.16 14.63
C LEU A 20 5.50 -3.30 16.04
N LEU A 21 5.94 -2.19 16.66
CA LEU A 21 6.39 -2.19 18.04
C LEU A 21 5.27 -2.66 18.99
N LEU A 22 4.07 -2.11 18.84
CA LEU A 22 2.91 -2.47 19.66
C LEU A 22 2.51 -3.94 19.44
N SER A 23 2.48 -4.39 18.18
CA SER A 23 2.16 -5.78 17.82
C SER A 23 3.19 -6.78 18.37
N THR A 24 4.48 -6.44 18.27
CA THR A 24 5.58 -7.28 18.76
C THR A 24 5.58 -7.34 20.29
N LEU A 25 5.23 -6.24 20.97
CA LEU A 25 5.06 -6.22 22.43
C LEU A 25 3.96 -7.19 22.89
N THR A 26 2.87 -7.31 22.12
CA THR A 26 1.83 -8.32 22.40
C THR A 26 2.37 -9.75 22.25
N VAL A 27 3.22 -10.03 21.26
CA VAL A 27 3.81 -11.36 21.06
C VAL A 27 4.73 -11.76 22.22
N VAL A 28 5.46 -10.79 22.78
CA VAL A 28 6.31 -11.01 23.97
C VAL A 28 5.47 -11.37 25.20
N ILE A 29 4.24 -10.82 25.31
CA ILE A 29 3.30 -11.10 26.41
C ILE A 29 2.38 -12.26 26.01
N ASN A 30 2.86 -13.49 26.16
CA ASN A 30 2.04 -14.68 25.89
C ASN A 30 1.27 -15.14 27.14
N PHE A 31 -0.04 -15.38 26.98
CA PHE A 31 -0.90 -16.02 27.98
C PHE A 31 -0.99 -17.52 27.66
N SER A 32 -0.09 -18.33 28.20
CA SER A 32 -0.10 -19.78 27.99
C SER A 32 -0.38 -20.54 29.28
N LYS A 33 -1.07 -21.69 29.17
CA LYS A 33 -1.34 -22.62 30.28
C LYS A 33 -0.15 -23.55 30.56
N THR A 34 0.84 -23.60 29.69
CA THR A 34 2.06 -24.41 29.86
C THR A 34 3.26 -23.52 30.15
N PRO A 35 4.09 -23.85 31.17
CA PRO A 35 5.27 -23.07 31.49
C PRO A 35 6.32 -23.29 30.39
N LEU A 36 6.49 -22.32 29.49
CA LEU A 36 7.67 -22.25 28.64
C LEU A 36 8.78 -21.52 29.38
N SER A 37 10.00 -22.09 29.28
CA SER A 37 11.21 -21.76 30.04
C SER A 37 11.54 -20.26 30.10
N GLY A 38 11.51 -19.70 31.31
CA GLY A 38 11.93 -18.32 31.58
C GLY A 38 11.35 -17.77 32.88
N TYR A 39 10.54 -16.71 32.78
CA TYR A 39 9.83 -16.10 33.91
C TYR A 39 8.33 -16.38 33.76
N ALA A 40 7.73 -17.03 34.76
CA ALA A 40 6.29 -17.26 34.84
C ALA A 40 5.76 -16.52 36.06
N ILE A 41 5.01 -15.44 35.85
CA ILE A 41 4.27 -14.79 36.94
C ILE A 41 2.87 -15.40 36.94
N CYS A 42 2.51 -16.09 38.02
CA CYS A 42 1.20 -16.70 38.19
C CYS A 42 0.17 -15.61 38.51
N LEU A 43 -0.77 -15.34 37.60
CA LEU A 43 -2.03 -14.68 37.93
C LEU A 43 -3.14 -15.74 37.91
N GLY A 44 -3.29 -16.47 39.02
CA GLY A 44 -4.36 -17.46 39.20
C GLY A 44 -4.29 -18.64 38.22
N THR A 45 -5.08 -18.61 37.14
CA THR A 45 -5.24 -19.69 36.15
C THR A 45 -4.47 -19.47 34.84
N PHE A 46 -3.79 -18.33 34.68
CA PHE A 46 -3.00 -17.98 33.49
C PHE A 46 -1.57 -17.66 33.90
N TYR A 47 -0.60 -18.20 33.16
CA TYR A 47 0.81 -17.84 33.31
C TYR A 47 1.17 -16.81 32.24
N ILE A 48 1.68 -15.66 32.68
CA ILE A 48 2.40 -14.76 31.78
C ILE A 48 3.80 -15.32 31.68
N THR A 49 4.10 -16.00 30.57
CA THR A 49 5.41 -16.61 30.33
C THR A 49 6.20 -15.75 29.36
N ALA A 50 7.34 -15.22 29.81
CA ALA A 50 8.33 -14.60 28.94
C ALA A 50 9.54 -15.51 28.85
N GLY A 51 9.74 -16.13 27.67
CA GLY A 51 10.88 -17.00 27.37
C GLY A 51 11.89 -16.31 26.46
N LYS A 52 13.13 -16.82 26.40
CA LYS A 52 14.14 -16.32 25.44
C LYS A 52 13.70 -16.56 23.99
N ASP A 53 12.99 -17.66 23.75
CA ASP A 53 12.50 -18.04 22.43
C ASP A 53 11.43 -17.08 21.90
N THR A 54 10.55 -16.56 22.78
CA THR A 54 9.53 -15.58 22.37
C THR A 54 10.13 -14.22 22.04
N ILE A 55 11.23 -13.83 22.70
CA ILE A 55 11.99 -12.62 22.37
C ILE A 55 12.67 -12.74 21.01
N LEU A 56 13.34 -13.87 20.75
CA LEU A 56 13.98 -14.11 19.44
C LEU A 56 12.96 -14.12 18.31
N PHE A 57 11.83 -14.80 18.51
CA PHE A 57 10.73 -14.83 17.55
C PHE A 57 10.12 -13.44 17.31
N ALA A 58 9.92 -12.66 18.38
CA ALA A 58 9.42 -11.29 18.30
C ALA A 58 10.36 -10.38 17.49
N VAL A 59 11.67 -10.46 17.73
CA VAL A 59 12.68 -9.72 16.96
C VAL A 59 12.68 -10.15 15.48
N GLN A 60 12.57 -11.45 15.20
CA GLN A 60 12.51 -11.97 13.83
C GLN A 60 11.29 -11.45 13.07
N ILE A 61 10.10 -11.48 13.68
CA ILE A 61 8.88 -10.91 13.07
C ILE A 61 9.06 -9.43 12.83
N PHE A 62 9.56 -8.69 13.82
CA PHE A 62 9.76 -7.24 13.70
C PHE A 62 10.68 -6.90 12.53
N CYS A 63 11.86 -7.53 12.45
CA CYS A 63 12.82 -7.30 11.37
C CYS A 63 12.25 -7.68 9.99
N THR A 64 11.56 -8.82 9.89
CA THR A 64 10.99 -9.29 8.62
C THR A 64 9.88 -8.35 8.14
N ALA A 65 8.95 -7.98 9.02
CA ALA A 65 7.86 -7.08 8.70
C ALA A 65 8.36 -5.67 8.37
N PHE A 66 9.32 -5.15 9.14
CA PHE A 66 9.90 -3.84 8.90
C PHE A 66 10.68 -3.79 7.57
N GLY A 67 11.43 -4.85 7.24
CA GLY A 67 12.10 -4.99 5.95
C GLY A 67 11.12 -5.00 4.77
N ALA A 68 10.03 -5.77 4.87
CA ALA A 68 8.99 -5.83 3.84
C ALA A 68 8.31 -4.47 3.62
N VAL A 69 7.94 -3.77 4.70
CA VAL A 69 7.32 -2.45 4.63
C VAL A 69 8.28 -1.39 4.05
N SER A 70 9.57 -1.46 4.42
CA SER A 70 10.59 -0.59 3.86
C SER A 70 10.73 -0.74 2.34
N CYS A 71 10.76 -1.98 1.85
CA CYS A 71 10.78 -2.29 0.43
C CYS A 71 9.53 -1.79 -0.30
N LEU A 72 8.34 -2.01 0.28
CA LEU A 72 7.08 -1.53 -0.27
C LEU A 72 7.06 0.00 -0.39
N TYR A 73 7.49 0.73 0.64
CA TYR A 73 7.57 2.19 0.58
C TYR A 73 8.59 2.66 -0.46
N PHE A 74 9.75 2.00 -0.53
CA PHE A 74 10.76 2.35 -1.53
C PHE A 74 10.21 2.22 -2.95
N LEU A 75 9.50 1.12 -3.25
CA LEU A 75 8.84 0.91 -4.53
C LEU A 75 7.76 1.96 -4.80
N SER A 76 6.86 2.18 -3.85
CA SER A 76 5.72 3.11 -3.97
C SER A 76 6.15 4.55 -4.18
N LEU A 77 7.26 4.97 -3.57
CA LEU A 77 7.79 6.32 -3.65
C LEU A 77 8.65 6.57 -4.88
N SER A 78 9.32 5.53 -5.39
CA SER A 78 10.24 5.66 -6.53
C SER A 78 9.58 5.40 -7.88
N THR A 79 8.49 4.61 -7.91
CA THR A 79 7.87 4.12 -9.14
C THR A 79 6.42 4.61 -9.23
N PRO A 80 6.01 5.32 -10.30
CA PRO A 80 4.63 5.70 -10.49
C PRO A 80 3.76 4.48 -10.80
N MET A 81 2.46 4.56 -10.47
CA MET A 81 1.53 3.44 -10.69
C MET A 81 1.39 3.06 -12.17
N THR A 82 1.59 3.99 -13.09
CA THR A 82 1.57 3.74 -14.54
C THR A 82 2.66 2.74 -14.96
N ASP A 83 3.85 2.87 -14.37
CA ASP A 83 4.97 1.99 -14.68
C ASP A 83 4.77 0.59 -14.09
N LEU A 84 4.12 0.49 -12.92
CA LEU A 84 3.72 -0.79 -12.35
C LEU A 84 2.70 -1.52 -13.23
N ILE A 85 1.73 -0.80 -13.80
CA ILE A 85 0.77 -1.36 -14.76
C ILE A 85 1.49 -1.85 -16.03
N ALA A 86 2.49 -1.12 -16.51
CA ALA A 86 3.33 -1.54 -17.64
C ALA A 86 4.05 -2.86 -17.39
N VAL A 87 4.58 -3.04 -16.17
CA VAL A 87 5.24 -4.28 -15.77
C VAL A 87 4.23 -5.42 -15.71
N LEU A 88 3.00 -5.18 -15.20
CA LEU A 88 1.93 -6.19 -15.20
C LEU A 88 1.50 -6.59 -16.62
N GLU A 89 1.50 -5.66 -17.57
CA GLU A 89 1.24 -5.96 -18.99
C GLU A 89 2.31 -6.91 -19.55
N ARG A 90 3.58 -6.70 -19.21
CA ARG A 90 4.69 -7.60 -19.60
C ARG A 90 4.64 -8.97 -18.91
N LEU A 91 3.97 -9.07 -17.77
CA LEU A 91 3.73 -10.33 -17.07
C LEU A 91 2.54 -11.12 -17.66
N HIS A 92 2.07 -10.76 -18.85
CA HIS A 92 0.95 -11.39 -19.56
C HIS A 92 -0.40 -11.30 -18.82
N CYS A 93 -0.62 -10.22 -18.07
CA CYS A 93 -1.95 -9.92 -17.55
C CYS A 93 -2.93 -9.65 -18.72
N PRO A 94 -4.19 -10.15 -18.69
CA PRO A 94 -5.16 -9.88 -19.74
C PRO A 94 -5.38 -8.37 -19.95
N SER A 95 -5.47 -7.94 -21.22
CA SER A 95 -5.60 -6.52 -21.59
C SER A 95 -6.77 -5.81 -20.90
N LEU A 96 -7.89 -6.52 -20.71
CA LEU A 96 -9.06 -6.02 -19.98
C LEU A 96 -8.70 -5.50 -18.57
N PHE A 97 -7.87 -6.21 -17.82
CA PHE A 97 -7.49 -5.78 -16.46
C PHE A 97 -6.59 -4.54 -16.51
N ILE A 98 -5.65 -4.50 -17.46
CA ILE A 98 -4.75 -3.36 -17.64
C ILE A 98 -5.55 -2.09 -17.94
N GLU A 99 -6.53 -2.18 -18.83
CA GLU A 99 -7.41 -1.05 -19.18
C GLU A 99 -8.25 -0.57 -18.00
N LEU A 100 -8.87 -1.50 -17.28
CA LEU A 100 -9.61 -1.17 -16.07
C LEU A 100 -8.71 -0.46 -15.05
N MET A 101 -7.50 -0.96 -14.81
CA MET A 101 -6.55 -0.33 -13.89
C MET A 101 -6.16 1.09 -14.33
N LEU A 102 -5.89 1.30 -15.63
CA LEU A 102 -5.57 2.62 -16.18
C LEU A 102 -6.73 3.61 -16.01
N LEU A 103 -7.95 3.17 -16.32
CA LEU A 103 -9.15 3.99 -16.20
C LEU A 103 -9.47 4.31 -14.73
N ILE A 104 -9.36 3.33 -13.84
CA ILE A 104 -9.52 3.52 -12.39
C ILE A 104 -8.50 4.54 -11.90
N TYR A 105 -7.21 4.36 -12.21
CA TYR A 105 -6.14 5.30 -11.79
C TYR A 105 -6.41 6.72 -12.27
N ARG A 106 -6.81 6.90 -13.54
CA ARG A 106 -7.20 8.20 -14.08
C ARG A 106 -8.40 8.79 -13.35
N PHE A 107 -9.43 7.98 -13.08
CA PHE A 107 -10.65 8.43 -12.42
C PHE A 107 -10.48 8.72 -10.94
N LEU A 108 -9.52 8.11 -10.24
CA LEU A 108 -9.22 8.44 -8.85
C LEU A 108 -8.92 9.93 -8.66
N PHE A 109 -8.03 10.50 -9.48
CA PHE A 109 -7.69 11.93 -9.37
C PHE A 109 -8.86 12.84 -9.74
N VAL A 110 -9.58 12.48 -10.81
CA VAL A 110 -10.75 13.23 -11.28
C VAL A 110 -11.85 13.27 -10.21
N LEU A 111 -12.17 12.12 -9.61
CA LEU A 111 -13.19 12.04 -8.57
C LEU A 111 -12.70 12.70 -7.27
N ALA A 112 -11.42 12.60 -6.94
CA ALA A 112 -10.85 13.28 -5.78
C ALA A 112 -10.96 14.81 -5.88
N GLU A 113 -10.71 15.38 -7.07
CA GLU A 113 -10.91 16.80 -7.32
C GLU A 113 -12.38 17.20 -7.17
N LEU A 114 -13.30 16.45 -7.78
CA LEU A 114 -14.74 16.66 -7.62
C LEU A 114 -15.18 16.57 -6.15
N ALA A 115 -14.67 15.59 -5.41
CA ALA A 115 -14.95 15.40 -3.99
C ALA A 115 -14.47 16.60 -3.17
N SER A 116 -13.29 17.13 -3.48
CA SER A 116 -12.72 18.32 -2.84
C SER A 116 -13.61 19.56 -3.10
N SER A 117 -14.06 19.75 -4.35
CA SER A 117 -14.96 20.86 -4.70
C SER A 117 -16.31 20.75 -3.98
N ILE A 118 -16.92 19.56 -3.96
CA ILE A 118 -18.19 19.31 -3.25
C ILE A 118 -18.01 19.53 -1.75
N SER A 119 -16.94 19.01 -1.15
CA SER A 119 -16.64 19.19 0.28
C SER A 119 -16.48 20.67 0.63
N THR A 120 -15.86 21.47 -0.25
CA THR A 120 -15.70 22.91 -0.06
C THR A 120 -17.04 23.63 -0.10
N ALA A 121 -17.91 23.29 -1.06
CA ALA A 121 -19.27 23.83 -1.15
C ALA A 121 -20.14 23.45 0.07
N GLN A 122 -20.01 22.22 0.57
CA GLN A 122 -20.71 21.78 1.78
C GLN A 122 -20.23 22.52 3.03
N LYS A 123 -18.92 22.75 3.17
CA LYS A 123 -18.34 23.55 4.26
C LYS A 123 -18.86 24.98 4.24
N ALA A 124 -18.94 25.62 3.06
CA ALA A 124 -19.49 26.97 2.91
C ALA A 124 -20.97 27.07 3.32
N ARG A 125 -21.74 25.98 3.20
CA ARG A 125 -23.15 25.89 3.61
C ARG A 125 -23.36 25.44 5.05
N LEU A 126 -22.30 25.41 5.89
CA LEU A 126 -22.32 24.86 7.25
C LEU A 126 -22.77 23.38 7.34
N GLY A 127 -22.59 22.61 6.26
CA GLY A 127 -22.99 21.20 6.18
C GLY A 127 -22.25 20.26 7.16
N ASN A 128 -21.12 20.69 7.73
CA ASN A 128 -20.31 19.90 8.65
C ASN A 128 -20.32 20.44 10.10
N ARG A 129 -21.42 21.06 10.54
CA ARG A 129 -21.48 21.66 11.90
C ARG A 129 -21.55 20.62 13.02
N ASN A 130 -22.38 19.58 12.86
CA ASN A 130 -22.58 18.53 13.86
C ASN A 130 -22.23 17.17 13.26
N PHE A 131 -21.89 16.17 14.07
CA PHE A 131 -21.59 14.81 13.60
C PHE A 131 -22.71 14.22 12.72
N ARG A 132 -23.97 14.43 13.12
CA ARG A 132 -25.15 14.02 12.33
C ARG A 132 -25.23 14.72 10.97
N THR A 133 -24.96 16.02 10.92
CA THR A 133 -24.98 16.80 9.66
C THR A 133 -23.79 16.42 8.78
N SER A 134 -22.63 16.15 9.38
CA SER A 134 -21.42 15.68 8.68
C SER A 134 -21.65 14.32 8.00
N PHE A 135 -22.29 13.37 8.71
CA PHE A 135 -22.63 12.07 8.12
C PHE A 135 -23.64 12.19 6.97
N SER A 136 -24.67 13.03 7.14
CA SER A 136 -25.65 13.31 6.06
C SER A 136 -24.99 13.96 4.85
N SER A 137 -24.12 14.97 5.07
CA SER A 137 -23.36 15.64 4.02
C SER A 137 -22.41 14.68 3.31
N PHE A 138 -21.76 13.77 4.04
CA PHE A 138 -20.91 12.73 3.45
C PHE A 138 -21.71 11.78 2.55
N GLY A 139 -22.88 11.33 3.01
CA GLY A 139 -23.78 10.52 2.19
C GLY A 139 -24.22 11.24 0.91
N ALA A 140 -24.59 12.53 1.02
CA ALA A 140 -24.95 13.34 -0.16
C ALA A 140 -23.77 13.51 -1.14
N LEU A 141 -22.55 13.72 -0.62
CA LEU A 141 -21.34 13.80 -1.42
C LEU A 141 -21.10 12.50 -2.18
N LEU A 142 -21.22 11.35 -1.51
CA LEU A 142 -21.01 10.03 -2.11
C LEU A 142 -22.04 9.75 -3.21
N SER A 143 -23.32 10.06 -2.96
CA SER A 143 -24.39 9.90 -3.96
C SER A 143 -24.13 10.74 -5.21
N VAL A 144 -23.72 12.00 -5.05
CA VAL A 144 -23.38 12.87 -6.17
C VAL A 144 -22.16 12.33 -6.93
N LEU A 145 -21.10 11.93 -6.22
CA LEU A 145 -19.92 11.34 -6.86
C LEU A 145 -20.25 10.08 -7.66
N PHE A 146 -21.08 9.20 -7.12
CA PHE A 146 -21.50 7.98 -7.79
C PHE A 146 -22.23 8.26 -9.11
N ILE A 147 -23.23 9.15 -9.08
CA ILE A 147 -23.95 9.56 -10.29
C ILE A 147 -22.99 10.18 -11.31
N ARG A 148 -22.08 11.05 -10.86
CA ARG A 148 -21.08 11.69 -11.73
C ARG A 148 -20.10 10.68 -12.32
N ALA A 149 -19.74 9.64 -11.58
CA ALA A 149 -18.86 8.58 -12.07
C ALA A 149 -19.51 7.80 -13.22
N ILE A 150 -20.77 7.40 -13.07
CA ILE A 150 -21.54 6.70 -14.12
C ILE A 150 -21.69 7.57 -15.37
N GLN A 151 -22.04 8.85 -15.20
CA GLN A 151 -22.15 9.77 -16.33
C GLN A 151 -20.81 9.95 -17.05
N LYS A 152 -19.71 9.97 -16.29
CA LYS A 152 -18.36 10.15 -16.85
C LYS A 152 -17.84 8.89 -17.53
N SER A 153 -18.19 7.69 -17.05
CA SER A 153 -17.86 6.45 -17.74
C SER A 153 -18.61 6.32 -19.06
N GLY A 154 -19.90 6.68 -19.12
CA GLY A 154 -20.68 6.71 -20.37
C GLY A 154 -20.06 7.66 -21.40
N ARG A 155 -19.80 8.92 -21.01
CA ARG A 155 -19.14 9.90 -21.89
C ARG A 155 -17.75 9.47 -22.36
N LEU A 156 -17.00 8.77 -21.49
CA LEU A 156 -15.70 8.25 -21.87
C LEU A 156 -15.85 7.12 -22.89
N TYR A 157 -16.83 6.23 -22.70
CA TYR A 157 -17.14 5.16 -23.64
C TYR A 157 -17.53 5.72 -25.02
N ASP A 158 -18.46 6.69 -25.08
CA ASP A 158 -18.85 7.35 -26.33
C ASP A 158 -17.64 8.00 -27.02
N ALA A 159 -16.75 8.63 -26.25
CA ALA A 159 -15.52 9.22 -26.76
C ALA A 159 -14.52 8.17 -27.28
N MET A 160 -14.46 6.98 -26.67
CA MET A 160 -13.63 5.88 -27.16
C MET A 160 -14.22 5.29 -28.44
N GLU A 161 -15.54 5.10 -28.51
CA GLU A 161 -16.23 4.61 -29.70
C GLU A 161 -16.01 5.54 -30.90
N SER A 162 -16.09 6.86 -30.71
CA SER A 162 -15.78 7.84 -31.77
C SER A 162 -14.33 7.80 -32.29
N ARG A 163 -13.41 7.18 -31.53
CA ARG A 163 -12.00 6.97 -31.87
C ARG A 163 -11.72 5.55 -32.40
N CYS A 164 -12.77 4.85 -32.84
CA CYS A 164 -12.70 3.49 -33.38
C CYS A 164 -12.20 2.47 -32.35
N TYR A 165 -12.71 2.54 -31.11
CA TYR A 165 -12.40 1.56 -30.07
C TYR A 165 -12.78 0.14 -30.50
N ASP A 166 -11.79 -0.76 -30.58
CA ASP A 166 -11.92 -2.14 -31.06
C ASP A 166 -12.05 -3.16 -29.90
N GLY A 167 -12.33 -2.67 -28.69
CA GLY A 167 -12.30 -3.48 -27.47
C GLY A 167 -10.92 -3.51 -26.79
N THR A 168 -9.92 -2.80 -27.32
CA THR A 168 -8.61 -2.63 -26.67
C THR A 168 -8.11 -1.19 -26.64
N ILE A 169 -7.62 -0.71 -25.49
CA ILE A 169 -6.95 0.59 -25.36
C ILE A 169 -5.44 0.37 -25.54
N ARG A 170 -4.96 0.62 -26.75
CA ARG A 170 -3.53 0.55 -27.05
C ARG A 170 -2.85 1.87 -26.66
N VAL A 171 -2.10 1.86 -25.57
CA VAL A 171 -1.33 3.02 -25.09
C VAL A 171 0.14 2.83 -25.44
N LEU A 172 0.76 3.86 -26.04
CA LEU A 172 2.21 3.84 -26.29
C LEU A 172 2.96 4.03 -24.97
N HIS A 173 3.58 2.97 -24.49
CA HIS A 173 4.36 3.02 -23.25
C HIS A 173 5.75 3.61 -23.50
N GLN A 174 6.11 4.65 -22.76
CA GLN A 174 7.46 5.21 -22.81
C GLN A 174 8.42 4.22 -22.14
N GLN A 175 9.29 3.60 -22.92
CA GLN A 175 10.26 2.63 -22.39
C GLN A 175 11.48 3.35 -21.83
N TYR A 176 11.74 3.18 -20.54
CA TYR A 176 13.01 3.59 -19.94
C TYR A 176 14.06 2.50 -20.19
N PRO A 177 15.18 2.80 -20.88
CA PRO A 177 16.22 1.81 -21.12
C PRO A 177 16.86 1.39 -19.80
N VAL A 178 16.96 0.07 -19.58
CA VAL A 178 17.58 -0.50 -18.38
C VAL A 178 19.06 -0.14 -18.38
N LYS A 179 19.52 0.57 -17.33
CA LYS A 179 20.93 0.85 -17.16
C LYS A 179 21.65 -0.42 -16.72
N LYS A 180 22.65 -0.85 -17.49
CA LYS A 180 23.46 -2.06 -17.19
C LYS A 180 24.00 -2.08 -15.74
N LYS A 181 24.38 -0.91 -15.20
CA LYS A 181 24.87 -0.77 -13.81
C LYS A 181 23.82 -1.17 -12.76
N GLU A 182 22.55 -0.81 -12.97
CA GLU A 182 21.46 -1.14 -12.04
C GLU A 182 21.15 -2.64 -12.09
N LEU A 183 21.18 -3.24 -13.28
CA LEU A 183 21.00 -4.69 -13.45
C LEU A 183 22.09 -5.50 -12.71
N PHE A 184 23.37 -5.12 -12.86
CA PHE A 184 24.46 -5.79 -12.15
C PHE A 184 24.35 -5.65 -10.63
N LEU A 185 23.93 -4.49 -10.13
CA LEU A 185 23.69 -4.28 -8.70
C LEU A 185 22.55 -5.17 -8.16
N CYS A 186 21.44 -5.28 -8.89
CA CYS A 186 20.33 -6.17 -8.51
C CYS A 186 20.76 -7.64 -8.47
N ILE A 187 21.46 -8.12 -9.50
CA ILE A 187 21.96 -9.51 -9.56
C ILE A 187 22.95 -9.78 -8.42
N GLY A 188 23.86 -8.84 -8.15
CA GLY A 188 24.81 -8.97 -7.04
C GLY A 188 24.12 -9.04 -5.68
N TYR A 189 23.06 -8.24 -5.47
CA TYR A 189 22.27 -8.27 -4.24
C TYR A 189 21.50 -9.59 -4.05
N GLU A 190 20.83 -10.09 -5.10
CA GLU A 190 20.14 -11.38 -5.11
C GLU A 190 21.08 -12.54 -4.78
N LEU A 191 22.25 -12.59 -5.42
CA LEU A 191 23.26 -13.64 -5.16
C LEU A 191 23.80 -13.59 -3.72
N LEU A 192 23.96 -12.38 -3.17
CA LEU A 192 24.38 -12.20 -1.79
C LEU A 192 23.30 -12.70 -0.82
N LEU A 193 22.03 -12.39 -1.06
CA LEU A 193 20.91 -12.91 -0.25
C LEU A 193 20.81 -14.44 -0.31
N LEU A 194 20.91 -15.03 -1.50
CA LEU A 194 20.91 -16.48 -1.67
C LEU A 194 22.09 -17.14 -0.96
N TYR A 195 23.27 -16.52 -0.99
CA TYR A 195 24.43 -16.98 -0.26
C TYR A 195 24.19 -16.98 1.27
N PHE A 196 23.62 -15.90 1.82
CA PHE A 196 23.30 -15.84 3.25
C PHE A 196 22.18 -16.81 3.66
N SER A 197 21.16 -16.99 2.82
CA SER A 197 20.08 -17.95 3.05
C SER A 197 20.59 -19.40 3.02
N TRP A 198 21.46 -19.73 2.05
CA TRP A 198 22.07 -21.06 1.97
C TRP A 198 23.02 -21.31 3.14
N LYS A 199 23.74 -20.30 3.62
CA LYS A 199 24.65 -20.44 4.77
C LYS A 199 23.93 -20.64 6.11
N GLY A 200 22.59 -20.62 6.13
CA GLY A 200 21.77 -21.05 7.26
C GLY A 200 22.23 -20.46 8.58
N LEU A 201 22.04 -19.15 8.78
CA LEU A 201 22.14 -18.62 10.15
C LEU A 201 21.01 -19.22 11.00
N PRO A 202 21.32 -19.74 12.20
CA PRO A 202 20.35 -20.35 13.11
C PRO A 202 19.29 -19.35 13.58
#